data_AF-A0A2N0G1D7-F1
#
_entry.id   AF-A0A2N0G1D7-F1
#
_cell.length_a   1.000
_cell.length_b   1.000
_cell.length_c   1.000
_cell.angle_alpha   90.00
_cell.angle_beta   90.00
_cell.angle_gamma   90.00
#
_symmetry.space_group_name_H-M   'P 1'
#
loop_
_entity.id
_entity.type
_entity.pdbx_description
1 polymer ?
#
loop_
_entity_poly.entity_id
_entity_poly.type
_entity_poly.pdbx_seq_one_letter_code
_entity_poly.pdbx_strand_id
1 'polypeptide(L)'
;MLSWRLKRILSVFTEVPINQVHRDFVEYPLRKWTYHIILPKIYQDLIMKNLLRLALLFFSLSLFAQYEYPEKKNADIVLQSTLAVQLMNDDDAFGKSANTAVQQIFEENWKLTEVVFLSKTEIEKLKASKDSKYAYLTHDEGLLKETRMNHTSTDPNSTTFGRSYGMGVNAPTKSVSYQRVAFTFAYYSYNLEIIGNKKKPESVTQIGFANGELSKIDYLFLCQQLTHLIDSAAKEVPQKQYYNIDYNIEKNQNSQLMLPEAFFKEKDLEKMDSYYEYNFEIVDAEKYQNVILNKEKGKTYVKIIWSHQHSMYLWAVVDAEDGAIIAQTGFGGVKFGKNHKANEIIKAKHLKYITSKMAQKVNSRYK
;
A
#
# COMPACT_ATOMS: atom_id res chain seq x y z
N MET A 1 12.22 -22.24 -35.92
CA MET A 1 10.96 -22.22 -36.68
C MET A 1 10.01 -21.16 -36.09
N LEU A 2 10.42 -19.88 -36.15
CA LEU A 2 9.66 -18.74 -35.59
C LEU A 2 10.12 -17.39 -36.21
N SER A 3 10.54 -17.38 -37.48
CA SER A 3 11.01 -16.16 -38.17
C SER A 3 10.22 -15.80 -39.44
N TRP A 4 9.13 -16.53 -39.73
CA TRP A 4 8.31 -16.29 -40.94
C TRP A 4 7.02 -15.50 -40.70
N ARG A 5 6.54 -15.38 -39.46
CA ARG A 5 5.27 -14.66 -39.14
C ARG A 5 5.43 -13.16 -38.82
N LEU A 6 6.65 -12.67 -38.58
CA LEU A 6 6.90 -11.24 -38.36
C LEU A 6 7.21 -10.44 -39.63
N LYS A 7 7.57 -11.09 -40.75
CA LYS A 7 7.81 -10.41 -42.04
C LYS A 7 6.55 -10.05 -42.83
N ARG A 8 5.37 -10.55 -42.44
CA ARG A 8 4.11 -10.32 -43.18
C ARG A 8 3.26 -9.15 -42.66
N ILE A 9 3.63 -8.57 -41.52
CA ILE A 9 2.92 -7.41 -40.92
C ILE A 9 3.59 -6.08 -41.31
N LEU A 10 4.83 -6.12 -41.82
CA LEU A 10 5.58 -4.93 -42.25
C LEU A 10 5.57 -4.68 -43.77
N SER A 11 4.84 -5.47 -44.57
CA SER A 11 4.79 -5.33 -46.04
C SER A 11 3.50 -4.72 -46.60
N VAL A 12 2.66 -4.08 -45.78
CA VAL A 12 1.39 -3.47 -46.20
C VAL A 12 1.47 -1.92 -46.23
N PHE A 13 2.63 -1.34 -45.94
CA PHE A 13 2.80 0.12 -45.90
C PHE A 13 4.06 0.60 -46.62
N THR A 14 4.27 0.18 -47.86
CA THR A 14 5.19 0.87 -48.78
C THR A 14 4.79 0.52 -50.19
N GLU A 15 4.13 1.44 -50.91
CA GLU A 15 4.20 1.63 -52.37
C GLU A 15 3.06 2.56 -52.83
N VAL A 16 3.35 3.85 -52.96
CA VAL A 16 2.79 4.67 -54.05
C VAL A 16 3.97 5.45 -54.64
N PRO A 17 4.35 5.19 -55.90
CA PRO A 17 5.51 5.80 -56.52
C PRO A 17 5.23 7.24 -56.98
N ILE A 18 6.21 8.10 -56.73
CA ILE A 18 6.30 9.47 -57.25
C ILE A 18 7.00 9.39 -58.62
N ASN A 19 6.28 9.77 -59.69
CA ASN A 19 6.73 10.40 -60.95
C ASN A 19 6.10 9.80 -62.21
N GLN A 20 5.25 10.60 -62.88
CA GLN A 20 5.22 10.88 -64.33
C GLN A 20 3.79 11.21 -64.78
N VAL A 21 3.44 12.49 -64.89
CA VAL A 21 2.79 13.05 -66.10
C VAL A 21 3.20 14.51 -66.21
N HIS A 22 4.03 14.81 -67.21
CA HIS A 22 4.20 16.14 -67.76
C HIS A 22 3.25 16.24 -68.97
N ARG A 23 2.36 17.24 -68.99
CA ARG A 23 2.13 18.21 -70.09
C ARG A 23 0.67 18.69 -70.20
N ASP A 24 0.61 20.00 -70.40
CA ASP A 24 -0.42 20.83 -71.03
C ASP A 24 -1.71 21.06 -70.23
N PHE A 25 -1.89 22.30 -69.73
CA PHE A 25 -2.93 23.24 -70.17
C PHE A 25 -2.91 24.53 -69.32
N VAL A 26 -2.51 25.63 -69.98
CA VAL A 26 -3.10 26.99 -70.00
C VAL A 26 -3.35 27.76 -68.68
N GLU A 27 -2.81 28.98 -68.68
CA GLU A 27 -2.95 30.10 -67.74
C GLU A 27 -4.41 30.39 -67.32
N TYR A 28 -4.67 30.60 -66.01
CA TYR A 28 -5.62 31.59 -65.47
C TYR A 28 -5.32 31.87 -63.97
N PRO A 29 -5.60 33.07 -63.43
CA PRO A 29 -4.98 33.58 -62.20
C PRO A 29 -5.81 33.40 -60.92
N LEU A 30 -5.09 33.46 -59.78
CA LEU A 30 -5.52 33.82 -58.42
C LEU A 30 -6.58 32.95 -57.71
N ARG A 31 -6.14 32.24 -56.65
CA ARG A 31 -6.74 32.28 -55.29
C ARG A 31 -5.86 31.54 -54.27
N LYS A 32 -5.62 32.18 -53.12
CA LYS A 32 -5.01 31.56 -51.92
C LYS A 32 -5.87 30.39 -51.47
N TRP A 33 -5.33 29.17 -51.53
CA TRP A 33 -5.88 28.01 -50.84
C TRP A 33 -5.04 27.74 -49.59
N THR A 34 -5.56 28.11 -48.44
CA THR A 34 -5.14 27.58 -47.16
C THR A 34 -5.47 26.08 -47.12
N TYR A 35 -4.46 25.23 -47.13
CA TYR A 35 -4.65 23.80 -46.85
C TYR A 35 -5.01 23.63 -45.38
N HIS A 36 -6.30 23.56 -45.07
CA HIS A 36 -6.75 22.88 -43.87
C HIS A 36 -6.53 21.38 -44.10
N ILE A 37 -5.48 20.83 -43.49
CA ILE A 37 -5.33 19.39 -43.34
C ILE A 37 -6.46 18.93 -42.41
N ILE A 38 -7.62 18.64 -43.00
CA ILE A 38 -8.70 17.92 -42.33
C ILE A 38 -8.22 16.48 -42.28
N LEU A 39 -7.46 16.13 -41.24
CA LEU A 39 -7.35 14.74 -40.83
C LEU A 39 -8.78 14.26 -40.57
N PRO A 40 -9.26 13.20 -41.25
CA PRO A 40 -10.61 12.70 -41.00
C PRO A 40 -10.74 12.42 -39.52
N LYS A 41 -11.81 12.94 -38.89
CA LYS A 41 -12.12 12.76 -37.45
C LYS A 41 -11.91 11.31 -36.98
N ILE A 42 -12.15 10.37 -37.88
CA ILE A 42 -11.94 8.92 -37.73
C ILE A 42 -10.47 8.55 -37.40
N TYR A 43 -9.48 9.17 -38.03
CA TYR A 43 -8.06 8.90 -37.77
C TYR A 43 -7.58 9.52 -36.46
N GLN A 44 -8.07 10.71 -36.09
CA GLN A 44 -7.79 11.30 -34.78
C GLN A 44 -8.40 10.47 -33.65
N ASP A 45 -9.64 9.98 -33.81
CA ASP A 45 -10.29 9.11 -32.83
C ASP A 45 -9.59 7.75 -32.69
N LEU A 46 -9.05 7.19 -33.78
CA LEU A 46 -8.33 5.92 -33.74
C LEU A 46 -6.97 6.05 -33.05
N ILE A 47 -6.22 7.12 -33.35
CA ILE A 47 -4.92 7.42 -32.72
C ILE A 47 -5.12 7.73 -31.23
N MET A 48 -6.13 8.51 -30.87
CA MET A 48 -6.41 8.91 -29.50
C MET A 48 -6.95 7.72 -28.66
N LYS A 49 -7.77 6.82 -29.23
CA LYS A 49 -8.19 5.57 -28.56
C LYS A 49 -7.03 4.62 -28.33
N ASN A 50 -6.09 4.51 -29.27
CA ASN A 50 -4.93 3.63 -29.12
C ASN A 50 -3.89 4.21 -28.15
N LEU A 51 -3.69 5.53 -28.12
CA LEU A 51 -2.87 6.21 -27.11
C LEU A 51 -3.47 6.11 -25.71
N LEU A 52 -4.80 6.23 -25.57
CA LEU A 52 -5.48 6.03 -24.28
C LEU A 52 -5.35 4.58 -23.79
N ARG A 53 -5.46 3.60 -24.70
CA ARG A 53 -5.23 2.17 -24.37
C ARG A 53 -3.78 1.88 -24.01
N LEU A 54 -2.81 2.49 -24.69
CA LEU A 54 -1.39 2.37 -24.35
C LEU A 54 -1.08 3.05 -23.00
N ALA A 55 -1.62 4.25 -22.78
CA ALA A 55 -1.50 4.98 -21.51
C ALA A 55 -2.14 4.20 -20.36
N LEU A 56 -3.32 3.60 -20.56
CA LEU A 56 -3.94 2.71 -19.57
C LEU A 56 -3.13 1.43 -19.31
N LEU A 57 -2.44 0.91 -20.33
CA LEU A 57 -1.50 -0.21 -20.17
C LEU A 57 -0.24 0.20 -19.37
N PHE A 58 0.30 1.40 -19.60
CA PHE A 58 1.44 1.93 -18.84
C PHE A 58 1.05 2.39 -17.41
N PHE A 59 -0.17 2.87 -17.20
CA PHE A 59 -0.72 3.15 -15.86
C PHE A 59 -1.05 1.88 -15.06
N SER A 60 -1.08 0.71 -15.70
CA SER A 60 -1.30 -0.59 -15.03
C SER A 60 -0.03 -1.25 -14.48
N LEU A 61 1.15 -0.64 -14.68
CA LEU A 61 2.44 -1.22 -14.29
C LEU A 61 3.02 -0.69 -12.97
N SER A 62 2.37 0.26 -12.29
CA SER A 62 2.73 0.69 -10.93
C SER A 62 1.81 0.03 -9.89
N LEU A 63 1.80 -1.31 -9.88
CA LEU A 63 1.13 -2.12 -8.86
C LEU A 63 2.12 -2.39 -7.72
N PHE A 64 2.40 -1.38 -6.90
CA PHE A 64 3.34 -1.49 -5.77
C PHE A 64 2.65 -1.94 -4.50
N ALA A 65 2.65 -3.24 -4.18
CA ALA A 65 2.71 -3.83 -2.83
C ALA A 65 2.20 -3.03 -1.59
N GLN A 66 1.54 -3.68 -0.62
CA GLN A 66 0.96 -3.03 0.58
C GLN A 66 1.94 -2.09 1.31
N TYR A 67 3.22 -2.47 1.29
CA TYR A 67 4.41 -1.66 1.52
C TYR A 67 5.18 -1.54 0.22
N GLU A 68 5.91 -0.45 -0.01
CA GLU A 68 6.81 -0.35 -1.17
C GLU A 68 7.75 -1.56 -1.16
N TYR A 69 7.59 -2.49 -2.12
CA TYR A 69 8.40 -3.70 -2.16
C TYR A 69 9.80 -3.31 -2.60
N PRO A 70 10.85 -3.61 -1.80
CA PRO A 70 12.19 -3.15 -2.13
C PRO A 70 12.68 -3.73 -3.45
N GLU A 71 13.40 -2.93 -4.21
CA GLU A 71 14.26 -3.48 -5.27
C GLU A 71 15.36 -4.33 -4.64
N LYS A 72 15.71 -5.46 -5.28
CA LYS A 72 16.78 -6.36 -4.80
C LYS A 72 18.06 -5.58 -4.46
N LYS A 73 18.49 -4.69 -5.35
CA LYS A 73 19.69 -3.86 -5.15
C LYS A 73 19.64 -3.06 -3.85
N ASN A 74 18.48 -2.48 -3.52
CA ASN A 74 18.32 -1.68 -2.31
C ASN A 74 18.32 -2.58 -1.06
N ALA A 75 17.68 -3.75 -1.14
CA ALA A 75 17.73 -4.75 -0.08
C ALA A 75 19.15 -5.26 0.17
N ASP A 76 19.92 -5.55 -0.90
CA ASP A 76 21.32 -5.97 -0.82
C ASP A 76 22.19 -4.92 -0.12
N ILE A 77 21.95 -3.63 -0.39
CA ILE A 77 22.65 -2.54 0.30
C ILE A 77 22.30 -2.53 1.79
N VAL A 78 21.01 -2.66 2.14
CA VAL A 78 20.58 -2.76 3.55
C VAL A 78 21.29 -3.90 4.27
N LEU A 79 21.42 -5.07 3.63
CA LEU A 79 22.10 -6.26 4.19
C LEU A 79 23.63 -6.07 4.36
N GLN A 80 24.22 -5.07 3.72
CA GLN A 80 25.64 -4.73 3.84
C GLN A 80 25.89 -3.55 4.78
N SER A 81 24.83 -2.91 5.27
CA SER A 81 24.88 -1.71 6.10
C SER A 81 24.53 -2.00 7.56
N THR A 82 25.09 -1.21 8.48
CA THR A 82 24.59 -1.14 9.85
C THR A 82 23.22 -0.45 9.83
N LEU A 83 22.20 -1.02 10.49
CA LEU A 83 20.90 -0.39 10.62
C LEU A 83 20.95 0.69 11.71
N ALA A 84 20.84 1.96 11.33
CA ALA A 84 20.66 3.08 12.24
C ALA A 84 19.16 3.32 12.49
N VAL A 85 18.70 2.99 13.69
CA VAL A 85 17.30 3.19 14.11
C VAL A 85 17.17 4.51 14.85
N GLN A 86 16.28 5.38 14.36
CA GLN A 86 15.97 6.65 15.01
C GLN A 86 15.19 6.43 16.30
N LEU A 87 15.69 7.03 17.39
CA LEU A 87 14.99 7.14 18.66
C LEU A 87 14.04 8.36 18.67
N MET A 88 12.95 8.25 19.43
CA MET A 88 12.09 9.38 19.75
C MET A 88 12.79 10.33 20.74
N ASN A 89 12.33 11.59 20.79
CA ASN A 89 12.73 12.50 21.86
C ASN A 89 12.34 11.91 23.23
N ASP A 90 13.29 11.87 24.16
CA ASP A 90 13.14 11.29 25.50
C ASP A 90 12.83 12.34 26.59
N ASP A 91 12.44 13.56 26.20
CA ASP A 91 11.99 14.62 27.13
C ASP A 91 10.77 14.20 27.97
N ASP A 92 9.92 13.29 27.47
CA ASP A 92 8.75 12.78 28.17
C ASP A 92 8.77 11.27 28.44
N ALA A 93 7.84 10.80 29.29
CA ALA A 93 7.77 9.39 29.68
C ALA A 93 7.38 8.47 28.50
N PHE A 94 6.63 8.99 27.53
CA PHE A 94 6.21 8.22 26.36
C PHE A 94 7.42 7.92 25.46
N GLY A 95 8.21 8.94 25.14
CA GLY A 95 9.45 8.81 24.36
C GLY A 95 10.45 7.85 25.01
N LYS A 96 10.64 7.93 26.33
CA LYS A 96 11.49 6.97 27.07
C LYS A 96 11.01 5.53 26.96
N SER A 97 9.71 5.31 27.13
CA SER A 97 9.09 3.99 27.02
C SER A 97 9.19 3.42 25.60
N ALA A 98 8.89 4.26 24.60
CA ALA A 98 9.01 3.93 23.18
C ALA A 98 10.45 3.58 22.79
N ASN A 99 11.43 4.36 23.24
CA ASN A 99 12.85 4.11 23.02
C ASN A 99 13.30 2.78 23.64
N THR A 100 12.90 2.52 24.89
CA THR A 100 13.19 1.24 25.55
C THR A 100 12.59 0.07 24.78
N ALA A 101 11.33 0.20 24.33
CA ALA A 101 10.63 -0.84 23.59
C ALA A 101 11.25 -1.11 22.22
N VAL A 102 11.57 -0.07 21.43
CA VAL A 102 12.18 -0.24 20.11
C VAL A 102 13.58 -0.84 20.22
N GLN A 103 14.35 -0.43 21.23
CA GLN A 103 15.70 -0.98 21.47
C GLN A 103 15.64 -2.47 21.77
N GLN A 104 14.88 -2.86 22.78
CA GLN A 104 14.71 -4.27 23.17
C GLN A 104 14.26 -5.13 21.98
N ILE A 105 13.22 -4.69 21.28
CA ILE A 105 12.69 -5.47 20.17
C ILE A 105 13.71 -5.61 19.03
N PHE A 106 14.38 -4.54 18.61
CA PHE A 106 15.32 -4.64 17.50
C PHE A 106 16.57 -5.44 17.88
N GLU A 107 17.10 -5.31 19.09
CA GLU A 107 18.22 -6.14 19.55
C GLU A 107 17.86 -7.64 19.58
N GLU A 108 16.67 -7.96 20.06
CA GLU A 108 16.19 -9.34 20.17
C GLU A 108 15.81 -9.94 18.82
N ASN A 109 15.26 -9.17 17.88
CA ASN A 109 14.57 -9.69 16.70
C ASN A 109 15.20 -9.32 15.36
N TRP A 110 15.95 -8.22 15.26
CA TRP A 110 16.67 -7.87 14.04
C TRP A 110 17.93 -8.71 13.92
N LYS A 111 17.94 -9.66 12.97
CA LYS A 111 19.06 -10.60 12.77
C LYS A 111 19.76 -10.46 11.42
N LEU A 112 19.38 -9.46 10.63
CA LEU A 112 19.92 -9.26 9.29
C LEU A 112 21.30 -8.60 9.31
N THR A 113 21.46 -7.56 10.14
CA THR A 113 22.70 -6.77 10.24
C THR A 113 22.90 -6.25 11.66
N GLU A 114 24.05 -5.62 11.92
CA GLU A 114 24.27 -4.84 13.16
C GLU A 114 23.24 -3.70 13.25
N VAL A 115 22.75 -3.43 14.45
CA VAL A 115 21.81 -2.34 14.73
C VAL A 115 22.43 -1.35 15.72
N VAL A 116 22.25 -0.06 15.45
CA VAL A 116 22.62 1.04 16.36
C VAL A 116 21.43 1.97 16.52
N PHE A 117 21.31 2.57 17.71
CA PHE A 117 20.22 3.46 18.05
C PHE A 117 20.75 4.87 18.19
N LEU A 118 20.17 5.81 17.44
CA LEU A 118 20.68 7.17 17.32
C LEU A 118 19.54 8.17 17.50
N SER A 119 19.88 9.32 18.08
CA SER A 119 18.97 10.47 18.08
C SER A 119 18.71 10.98 16.67
N LYS A 120 17.60 11.70 16.48
CA LYS A 120 17.28 12.36 15.21
C LYS A 120 18.42 13.26 14.71
N THR A 121 19.01 14.06 15.59
CA THR A 121 20.12 14.96 15.24
C THR A 121 21.36 14.20 14.76
N GLU A 122 21.66 13.04 15.33
CA GLU A 122 22.77 12.19 14.88
C GLU A 122 22.50 11.59 13.51
N ILE A 123 21.27 11.08 13.27
CA ILE A 123 20.87 10.59 11.95
C ILE A 123 20.93 11.68 10.89
N GLU A 124 20.44 12.89 11.19
CA GLU A 124 20.49 14.03 10.26
C GLU A 124 21.94 14.38 9.89
N LYS A 125 22.87 14.34 10.86
CA LYS A 125 24.30 14.54 10.60
C LYS A 125 24.88 13.46 9.68
N LEU A 126 24.56 12.18 9.91
CA LEU A 126 25.00 11.07 9.06
C LEU A 126 24.42 11.15 7.64
N LYS A 127 23.15 11.51 7.51
CA LYS A 127 22.51 11.73 6.20
C LYS A 127 23.14 12.92 5.47
N ALA A 128 23.46 14.01 6.18
CA ALA A 128 24.12 15.17 5.60
C ALA A 128 25.56 14.87 5.14
N SER A 129 26.29 14.02 5.86
CA SER A 129 27.61 13.53 5.43
C SER A 129 27.53 12.49 4.31
N LYS A 130 26.31 12.05 3.95
CA LYS A 130 26.03 11.03 2.92
C LYS A 130 26.74 9.72 3.24
N ASP A 131 26.75 9.34 4.52
CA ASP A 131 27.37 8.10 4.96
C ASP A 131 26.58 6.88 4.45
N SER A 132 27.19 6.14 3.53
CA SER A 132 26.64 4.92 2.94
C SER A 132 26.89 3.66 3.78
N LYS A 133 27.58 3.78 4.92
CA LYS A 133 27.76 2.66 5.86
C LYS A 133 26.43 2.25 6.52
N TYR A 134 25.49 3.19 6.61
CA TYR A 134 24.23 2.99 7.31
C TYR A 134 23.03 2.88 6.37
N ALA A 135 22.11 2.02 6.76
CA ALA A 135 20.71 2.11 6.37
C ALA A 135 19.95 2.81 7.50
N TYR A 136 19.05 3.73 7.17
CA TYR A 136 18.41 4.63 8.13
C TYR A 136 16.95 4.25 8.28
N LEU A 137 16.55 3.78 9.47
CA LEU A 137 15.14 3.60 9.82
C LEU A 137 14.69 4.83 10.62
N THR A 138 14.00 5.74 9.92
CA THR A 138 13.56 7.02 10.49
C THR A 138 12.05 7.06 10.65
N HIS A 139 11.59 7.99 11.49
CA HIS A 139 10.18 8.32 11.60
C HIS A 139 10.01 9.83 11.74
N ASP A 140 8.86 10.34 11.31
CA ASP A 140 8.51 11.73 11.58
C ASP A 140 8.07 11.84 13.04
N GLU A 141 8.76 12.64 13.85
CA GLU A 141 8.36 12.92 15.23
C GLU A 141 6.97 13.58 15.28
N GLY A 142 6.12 13.11 16.19
CA GLY A 142 4.95 13.87 16.65
C GLY A 142 3.82 14.15 15.66
N LEU A 143 3.86 13.62 14.43
CA LEU A 143 2.73 13.79 13.54
C LEU A 143 1.74 12.63 13.73
N LEU A 144 0.73 12.86 14.57
CA LEU A 144 -0.61 12.40 14.23
C LEU A 144 -0.94 12.97 12.85
N LYS A 145 -0.52 12.28 11.78
CA LYS A 145 -0.81 12.71 10.43
C LYS A 145 -2.30 12.53 10.19
N GLU A 146 -3.02 13.64 10.18
CA GLU A 146 -4.44 13.62 9.86
C GLU A 146 -4.64 13.22 8.40
N THR A 147 -4.95 11.95 8.15
CA THR A 147 -5.32 11.53 6.80
C THR A 147 -6.75 11.96 6.52
N ARG A 148 -6.92 12.93 5.63
CA ARG A 148 -8.23 13.31 5.10
C ARG A 148 -8.56 12.43 3.91
N MET A 149 -9.38 11.39 4.13
CA MET A 149 -9.97 10.69 2.99
C MET A 149 -11.09 11.55 2.40
N ASN A 150 -10.88 11.98 1.16
CA ASN A 150 -11.89 12.70 0.40
C ASN A 150 -12.88 11.69 -0.19
N HIS A 151 -14.16 11.84 0.13
CA HIS A 151 -15.23 11.14 -0.57
C HIS A 151 -15.86 12.07 -1.59
N THR A 152 -16.06 11.56 -2.81
CA THR A 152 -16.90 12.21 -3.83
C THR A 152 -18.30 11.62 -3.74
N SER A 153 -19.26 12.42 -3.27
CA SER A 153 -20.69 12.10 -3.28
C SER A 153 -21.41 13.00 -4.28
N THR A 154 -22.41 12.46 -4.96
CA THR A 154 -23.38 13.23 -5.76
C THR A 154 -24.56 13.74 -4.92
N ASP A 155 -24.66 13.28 -3.67
CA ASP A 155 -25.68 13.70 -2.70
C ASP A 155 -25.02 14.44 -1.51
N PRO A 156 -25.34 15.73 -1.28
CA PRO A 156 -24.84 16.49 -0.13
C PRO A 156 -25.36 16.00 1.22
N ASN A 157 -26.39 15.14 1.28
CA ASN A 157 -26.93 14.63 2.55
C ASN A 157 -26.39 13.25 2.92
N SER A 158 -25.55 12.62 2.08
CA SER A 158 -24.91 11.35 2.42
C SER A 158 -23.90 11.53 3.58
N THR A 159 -24.14 10.79 4.68
CA THR A 159 -23.35 10.85 5.92
C THR A 159 -22.58 9.55 6.22
N THR A 160 -22.52 8.60 5.27
CA THR A 160 -21.83 7.31 5.48
C THR A 160 -20.87 6.96 4.34
N PHE A 161 -19.58 6.80 4.65
CA PHE A 161 -18.56 6.37 3.69
C PHE A 161 -18.78 4.90 3.29
N GLY A 162 -18.82 4.59 2.00
CA GLY A 162 -18.95 3.20 1.50
C GLY A 162 -20.37 2.72 1.19
N ARG A 163 -21.41 3.55 1.28
CA ARG A 163 -22.69 3.29 0.59
C ARG A 163 -22.58 3.80 -0.85
N SER A 164 -22.00 2.99 -1.74
CA SER A 164 -22.26 3.20 -3.16
C SER A 164 -23.72 2.78 -3.39
N TYR A 165 -24.64 3.75 -3.35
CA TYR A 165 -26.00 3.50 -3.81
C TYR A 165 -25.89 3.12 -5.28
N GLY A 166 -26.43 1.94 -5.62
CA GLY A 166 -26.53 1.48 -7.00
C GLY A 166 -27.07 2.61 -7.86
N MET A 167 -26.31 3.02 -8.86
CA MET A 167 -26.77 3.97 -9.85
C MET A 167 -27.96 3.34 -10.57
N GLY A 168 -29.16 3.75 -10.19
CA GLY A 168 -30.31 3.63 -11.07
C GLY A 168 -30.00 4.39 -12.36
N VAL A 169 -30.40 3.82 -13.49
CA VAL A 169 -30.07 4.22 -14.86
C VAL A 169 -30.55 5.65 -15.23
N ASN A 170 -31.13 6.40 -14.28
CA ASN A 170 -31.78 7.70 -14.47
C ASN A 170 -31.27 8.81 -13.52
N ALA A 171 -30.02 8.77 -13.05
CA ALA A 171 -29.48 9.85 -12.22
C ALA A 171 -29.20 11.13 -13.06
N PRO A 172 -29.65 12.33 -12.63
CA PRO A 172 -29.49 13.56 -13.40
C PRO A 172 -28.01 13.94 -13.61
N THR A 173 -27.70 14.37 -14.83
CA THR A 173 -26.37 14.63 -15.42
C THR A 173 -25.59 15.83 -14.84
N LYS A 174 -25.98 16.36 -13.68
CA LYS A 174 -25.22 17.40 -12.98
C LYS A 174 -24.81 16.92 -11.59
N SER A 175 -23.84 16.01 -11.56
CA SER A 175 -23.18 15.62 -10.32
C SER A 175 -22.26 16.75 -9.84
N VAL A 176 -22.72 17.55 -8.88
CA VAL A 176 -21.80 18.41 -8.10
C VAL A 176 -21.01 17.48 -7.19
N SER A 177 -19.70 17.35 -7.45
CA SER A 177 -18.80 16.57 -6.60
C SER A 177 -18.45 17.38 -5.36
N TYR A 178 -18.91 16.95 -4.19
CA TYR A 178 -18.45 17.50 -2.92
C TYR A 178 -17.27 16.67 -2.42
N GLN A 179 -16.12 17.31 -2.13
CA GLN A 179 -15.04 16.67 -1.36
C GLN A 179 -15.31 16.89 0.13
N ARG A 180 -15.44 15.79 0.89
CA ARG A 180 -15.61 15.82 2.35
C ARG A 180 -14.48 15.08 3.03
N VAL A 181 -14.02 15.62 4.18
CA VAL A 181 -13.18 14.88 5.11
C VAL A 181 -14.00 13.73 5.70
N ALA A 182 -13.65 12.49 5.34
CA ALA A 182 -14.35 11.32 5.84
C ALA A 182 -14.11 11.08 7.32
N PHE A 183 -12.86 11.12 7.78
CA PHE A 183 -12.48 10.97 9.17
C PHE A 183 -10.98 11.24 9.27
N THR A 184 -10.50 11.38 10.51
CA THR A 184 -9.10 11.57 10.83
C THR A 184 -8.64 10.48 11.79
N PHE A 185 -7.46 9.93 11.56
CA PHE A 185 -6.75 9.02 12.46
C PHE A 185 -5.32 9.50 12.67
N ALA A 186 -4.82 9.26 13.88
CA ALA A 186 -3.39 9.27 14.17
C ALA A 186 -2.70 8.19 13.34
N TYR A 187 -1.53 8.46 12.76
CA TYR A 187 -0.69 7.38 12.28
C TYR A 187 0.79 7.73 12.37
N TYR A 188 1.62 6.72 12.67
CA TYR A 188 3.08 6.80 12.56
C TYR A 188 3.55 6.16 11.26
N SER A 189 4.62 6.70 10.71
CA SER A 189 5.28 6.14 9.53
C SER A 189 6.76 5.95 9.82
N TYR A 190 7.24 4.75 9.55
CA TYR A 190 8.66 4.41 9.56
C TYR A 190 9.14 4.26 8.13
N ASN A 191 10.20 4.99 7.78
CA ASN A 191 10.82 4.96 6.45
C ASN A 191 12.18 4.29 6.59
N LEU A 192 12.44 3.27 5.77
CA LEU A 192 13.76 2.71 5.61
C LEU A 192 14.40 3.32 4.36
N GLU A 193 15.54 3.98 4.55
CA GLU A 193 16.26 4.69 3.49
C GLU A 193 17.73 4.28 3.46
N ILE A 194 18.35 4.38 2.29
CA ILE A 194 19.80 4.18 2.10
C ILE A 194 20.40 5.37 1.36
N ILE A 195 21.72 5.53 1.44
CA ILE A 195 22.45 6.43 0.53
C ILE A 195 22.84 5.63 -0.71
N GLY A 196 22.11 5.83 -1.80
CA GLY A 196 22.36 5.14 -3.06
C GLY A 196 23.63 5.61 -3.77
N ASN A 197 23.96 4.95 -4.88
CA ASN A 197 25.23 5.15 -5.62
C ASN A 197 25.50 6.60 -6.05
N LYS A 198 24.47 7.43 -6.19
CA LYS A 198 24.61 8.86 -6.54
C LYS A 198 24.80 9.75 -5.31
N LYS A 199 25.10 9.17 -4.15
CA LYS A 199 25.15 9.81 -2.83
C LYS A 199 23.89 10.63 -2.53
N LYS A 200 22.73 10.06 -2.89
CA LYS A 200 21.40 10.62 -2.62
C LYS A 200 20.62 9.63 -1.77
N PRO A 201 19.79 10.10 -0.82
CA PRO A 201 18.83 9.25 -0.14
C PRO A 201 17.90 8.57 -1.15
N GLU A 202 17.72 7.26 -1.01
CA GLU A 202 16.81 6.43 -1.78
C GLU A 202 15.89 5.69 -0.79
N SER A 203 14.56 5.76 -1.01
CA SER A 203 13.58 5.00 -0.24
C SER A 203 13.73 3.51 -0.54
N VAL A 204 13.75 2.69 0.51
CA VAL A 204 13.75 1.23 0.40
C VAL A 204 12.34 0.71 0.61
N THR A 205 11.72 1.08 1.73
CA THR A 205 10.33 0.74 2.06
C THR A 205 9.79 1.63 3.17
N GLN A 206 8.49 1.54 3.42
CA GLN A 206 7.79 2.33 4.42
C GLN A 206 6.70 1.51 5.13
N ILE A 207 6.68 1.52 6.46
CA ILE A 207 5.70 0.82 7.29
C ILE A 207 4.88 1.84 8.10
N GLY A 208 3.55 1.79 7.96
CA GLY A 208 2.62 2.71 8.62
C GLY A 208 1.77 2.05 9.71
N PHE A 209 1.62 2.73 10.85
CA PHE A 209 0.83 2.29 12.02
C PHE A 209 -0.34 3.23 12.27
N ALA A 210 -1.53 2.71 12.57
CA ALA A 210 -2.73 3.50 12.78
C ALA A 210 -2.97 3.96 14.24
N ASN A 211 -1.97 3.81 15.12
CA ASN A 211 -2.10 4.04 16.55
C ASN A 211 -1.54 5.41 16.93
N GLY A 212 -2.10 6.05 17.96
CA GLY A 212 -1.59 7.32 18.52
C GLY A 212 -0.36 7.13 19.41
N GLU A 213 -0.16 5.91 19.91
CA GLU A 213 0.99 5.48 20.72
C GLU A 213 1.45 4.12 20.21
N LEU A 214 2.77 3.88 20.21
CA LEU A 214 3.36 2.62 19.75
C LEU A 214 3.84 1.80 20.95
N SER A 215 3.49 0.52 20.95
CA SER A 215 3.81 -0.46 21.98
C SER A 215 4.84 -1.47 21.50
N LYS A 216 5.32 -2.35 22.38
CA LYS A 216 6.25 -3.44 22.02
C LYS A 216 5.74 -4.30 20.86
N ILE A 217 4.44 -4.61 20.80
CA ILE A 217 3.86 -5.39 19.70
C ILE A 217 3.85 -4.64 18.37
N ASP A 218 3.85 -3.30 18.39
CA ASP A 218 3.98 -2.48 17.19
C ASP A 218 5.40 -2.53 16.65
N TYR A 219 6.40 -2.40 17.53
CA TYR A 219 7.81 -2.52 17.15
C TYR A 219 8.18 -3.93 16.70
N LEU A 220 7.61 -4.98 17.33
CA LEU A 220 7.84 -6.36 16.90
C LEU A 220 7.35 -6.56 15.47
N PHE A 221 6.13 -6.09 15.20
CA PHE A 221 5.57 -6.10 13.85
C PHE A 221 6.42 -5.29 12.86
N LEU A 222 6.91 -4.11 13.24
CA LEU A 222 7.83 -3.31 12.41
C LEU A 222 9.06 -4.13 12.00
N CYS A 223 9.74 -4.71 13.00
CA CYS A 223 10.96 -5.49 12.81
C CYS A 223 10.70 -6.72 11.92
N GLN A 224 9.60 -7.45 12.16
CA GLN A 224 9.20 -8.60 11.35
C GLN A 224 8.88 -8.20 9.90
N GLN A 225 8.10 -7.14 9.67
CA GLN A 225 7.77 -6.69 8.31
C GLN A 225 9.01 -6.25 7.53
N LEU A 226 9.90 -5.48 8.15
CA LEU A 226 11.15 -5.07 7.52
C LEU A 226 12.01 -6.28 7.19
N THR A 227 12.14 -7.23 8.13
CA THR A 227 12.89 -8.47 7.91
C THR A 227 12.33 -9.23 6.70
N HIS A 228 11.02 -9.47 6.67
CA HIS A 228 10.37 -10.19 5.57
C HIS A 228 10.54 -9.51 4.22
N LEU A 229 10.38 -8.18 4.14
CA LEU A 229 10.50 -7.43 2.90
C LEU A 229 11.93 -7.45 2.36
N ILE A 230 12.92 -7.21 3.23
CA ILE A 230 14.34 -7.17 2.86
C ILE A 230 14.82 -8.55 2.44
N ASP A 231 14.52 -9.59 3.22
CA ASP A 231 14.90 -10.97 2.89
C ASP A 231 14.29 -11.44 1.58
N SER A 232 12.99 -11.18 1.39
CA SER A 232 12.28 -11.60 0.18
C SER A 232 12.83 -10.90 -1.06
N ALA A 233 13.09 -9.58 -0.96
CA ALA A 233 13.65 -8.81 -2.05
C ALA A 233 15.07 -9.24 -2.40
N ALA A 234 15.94 -9.46 -1.40
CA ALA A 234 17.31 -9.93 -1.61
C ALA A 234 17.36 -11.33 -2.24
N LYS A 235 16.41 -12.22 -1.88
CA LYS A 235 16.23 -13.56 -2.46
C LYS A 235 15.52 -13.56 -3.82
N GLU A 236 15.23 -12.39 -4.38
CA GLU A 236 14.53 -12.21 -5.66
C GLU A 236 13.15 -12.88 -5.70
N VAL A 237 12.47 -13.00 -4.55
CA VAL A 237 11.08 -13.44 -4.51
C VAL A 237 10.27 -12.44 -5.32
N PRO A 238 9.57 -12.87 -6.39
CA PRO A 238 8.72 -11.96 -7.15
C PRO A 238 7.68 -11.33 -6.23
N GLN A 239 7.44 -10.04 -6.38
CA GLN A 239 6.46 -9.30 -5.57
C GLN A 239 5.07 -9.98 -5.54
N LYS A 240 4.64 -10.61 -6.64
CA LYS A 240 3.36 -11.37 -6.70
C LYS A 240 3.34 -12.62 -5.82
N GLN A 241 4.50 -13.18 -5.49
CA GLN A 241 4.65 -14.35 -4.63
C GLN A 241 4.84 -13.97 -3.15
N TYR A 242 5.24 -12.73 -2.86
CA TYR A 242 5.31 -12.20 -1.49
C TYR A 242 3.96 -12.30 -0.77
N TYR A 243 2.86 -12.06 -1.49
CA TYR A 243 1.50 -12.19 -0.95
C TYR A 243 0.69 -13.22 -1.77
N ASN A 244 0.66 -14.46 -1.30
CA ASN A 244 -0.12 -15.53 -1.92
C ASN A 244 -1.51 -15.64 -1.29
N ILE A 245 -2.54 -15.18 -2.02
CA ILE A 245 -3.94 -15.17 -1.54
C ILE A 245 -4.43 -16.57 -1.15
N ASP A 246 -4.15 -17.58 -1.96
CA ASP A 246 -4.73 -18.92 -1.76
C ASP A 246 -4.10 -19.61 -0.55
N TYR A 247 -2.77 -19.58 -0.46
CA TYR A 247 -2.03 -20.05 0.71
C TYR A 247 -2.44 -19.30 1.99
N ASN A 248 -2.59 -17.98 1.90
CA ASN A 248 -2.92 -17.18 3.07
C ASN A 248 -4.35 -17.42 3.57
N ILE A 249 -5.32 -17.67 2.68
CA ILE A 249 -6.68 -18.05 3.08
C ILE A 249 -6.65 -19.38 3.83
N GLU A 250 -5.98 -20.39 3.27
CA GLU A 250 -5.82 -21.69 3.91
C GLU A 250 -5.15 -21.57 5.29
N LYS A 251 -4.06 -20.79 5.37
CA LYS A 251 -3.37 -20.52 6.64
C LYS A 251 -4.30 -19.85 7.66
N ASN A 252 -5.10 -18.87 7.24
CA ASN A 252 -6.05 -18.17 8.11
C ASN A 252 -7.15 -19.11 8.63
N GLN A 253 -7.69 -19.98 7.77
CA GLN A 253 -8.71 -20.98 8.15
C GLN A 253 -8.21 -22.02 9.16
N ASN A 254 -6.92 -22.35 9.11
CA ASN A 254 -6.29 -23.33 9.99
C ASN A 254 -5.68 -22.73 11.27
N SER A 255 -5.59 -21.40 11.36
CA SER A 255 -5.09 -20.69 12.53
C SER A 255 -6.20 -20.39 13.54
N GLN A 256 -5.85 -20.19 14.81
CA GLN A 256 -6.78 -19.59 15.77
C GLN A 256 -6.64 -18.07 15.77
N LEU A 257 -7.71 -17.38 15.40
CA LEU A 257 -7.76 -15.92 15.36
C LEU A 257 -7.98 -15.35 16.78
N MET A 258 -6.99 -14.63 17.28
CA MET A 258 -7.05 -13.93 18.56
C MET A 258 -7.73 -12.58 18.38
N LEU A 259 -8.86 -12.39 19.09
CA LEU A 259 -9.69 -11.21 18.99
C LEU A 259 -9.72 -10.50 20.34
N PRO A 260 -9.16 -9.29 20.47
CA PRO A 260 -9.15 -8.57 21.74
C PRO A 260 -10.56 -8.08 22.06
N GLU A 261 -11.08 -8.46 23.23
CA GLU A 261 -12.44 -8.16 23.69
C GLU A 261 -12.78 -6.67 23.58
N ALA A 262 -11.83 -5.81 23.97
CA ALA A 262 -11.97 -4.35 23.98
C ALA A 262 -12.23 -3.71 22.59
N PHE A 263 -12.10 -4.46 21.49
CA PHE A 263 -12.38 -3.94 20.14
C PHE A 263 -13.85 -4.12 19.74
N PHE A 264 -14.62 -4.92 20.47
CA PHE A 264 -15.97 -5.31 20.10
C PHE A 264 -16.99 -4.85 21.13
N LYS A 265 -18.22 -4.62 20.66
CA LYS A 265 -19.36 -4.36 21.57
C LYS A 265 -19.93 -5.69 22.01
N GLU A 266 -20.54 -5.74 23.19
CA GLU A 266 -21.19 -6.94 23.74
C GLU A 266 -22.11 -7.64 22.72
N LYS A 267 -23.01 -6.89 22.08
CA LYS A 267 -23.89 -7.40 21.01
C LYS A 267 -23.18 -7.99 19.78
N ASP A 268 -21.94 -7.58 19.53
CA ASP A 268 -21.12 -8.08 18.42
C ASP A 268 -20.42 -9.37 18.86
N LEU A 269 -20.03 -9.48 20.13
CA LEU A 269 -19.47 -10.70 20.74
C LEU A 269 -20.48 -11.85 20.72
N GLU A 270 -21.73 -11.59 21.08
CA GLU A 270 -22.83 -12.59 21.03
C GLU A 270 -23.07 -13.18 19.62
N LYS A 271 -22.63 -12.47 18.58
CA LYS A 271 -22.86 -12.83 17.17
C LYS A 271 -21.59 -13.23 16.45
N MET A 272 -20.48 -13.41 17.17
CA MET A 272 -19.18 -13.63 16.55
C MET A 272 -19.16 -14.86 15.64
N ASP A 273 -19.77 -15.96 16.08
CA ASP A 273 -19.91 -17.20 15.28
C ASP A 273 -20.66 -16.99 13.96
N SER A 274 -21.58 -16.02 13.91
CA SER A 274 -22.29 -15.67 12.67
C SER A 274 -21.46 -14.82 11.70
N TYR A 275 -20.36 -14.24 12.18
CA TYR A 275 -19.47 -13.37 11.42
C TYR A 275 -18.17 -14.05 10.99
N TYR A 276 -17.78 -15.12 11.67
CA TYR A 276 -16.58 -15.89 11.37
C TYR A 276 -16.79 -17.35 11.76
N GLU A 277 -16.66 -18.25 10.78
CA GLU A 277 -16.97 -19.67 10.93
C GLU A 277 -15.76 -20.54 11.35
N TYR A 278 -14.55 -19.97 11.35
CA TYR A 278 -13.30 -20.68 11.68
C TYR A 278 -12.88 -20.42 13.13
N ASN A 279 -11.81 -21.09 13.59
CA ASN A 279 -11.38 -21.03 14.99
C ASN A 279 -10.98 -19.60 15.40
N PHE A 280 -11.59 -19.09 16.47
CA PHE A 280 -11.23 -17.81 17.08
C PHE A 280 -11.28 -17.91 18.60
N GLU A 281 -10.62 -16.98 19.27
CA GLU A 281 -10.70 -16.82 20.71
C GLU A 281 -10.83 -15.33 21.06
N ILE A 282 -11.86 -14.99 21.84
CA ILE A 282 -11.97 -13.66 22.45
C ILE A 282 -11.05 -13.63 23.67
N VAL A 283 -10.16 -12.65 23.73
CA VAL A 283 -9.14 -12.56 24.78
C VAL A 283 -9.02 -11.15 25.35
N ASP A 284 -8.54 -11.06 26.58
CA ASP A 284 -8.16 -9.79 27.19
C ASP A 284 -6.89 -9.20 26.55
N ALA A 285 -6.55 -7.98 26.94
CA ALA A 285 -5.42 -7.24 26.40
C ALA A 285 -4.05 -7.85 26.75
N GLU A 286 -3.92 -8.55 27.88
CA GLU A 286 -2.66 -9.14 28.34
C GLU A 286 -2.36 -10.40 27.53
N LYS A 287 -3.32 -11.34 27.46
CA LYS A 287 -3.22 -12.55 26.64
C LYS A 287 -3.01 -12.19 25.17
N TYR A 288 -3.72 -11.17 24.66
CA TYR A 288 -3.53 -10.69 23.30
C TYR A 288 -2.08 -10.27 23.03
N GLN A 289 -1.49 -9.47 23.93
CA GLN A 289 -0.10 -9.03 23.79
C GLN A 289 0.88 -10.20 23.92
N ASN A 290 0.67 -11.10 24.89
CA ASN A 290 1.55 -12.23 25.13
C ASN A 290 1.61 -13.18 23.92
N VAL A 291 0.47 -13.48 23.29
CA VAL A 291 0.46 -14.31 22.07
C VAL A 291 1.36 -13.71 20.97
N ILE A 292 1.31 -12.39 20.80
CA ILE A 292 2.08 -11.68 19.78
C ILE A 292 3.57 -11.63 20.16
N LEU A 293 3.89 -11.23 21.39
CA LEU A 293 5.27 -11.09 21.85
C LEU A 293 6.00 -12.45 21.93
N ASN A 294 5.28 -13.51 22.29
CA ASN A 294 5.83 -14.87 22.36
C ASN A 294 5.85 -15.59 21.01
N LYS A 295 5.33 -14.97 19.95
CA LYS A 295 5.29 -15.53 18.59
C LYS A 295 4.64 -16.92 18.54
N GLU A 296 3.49 -17.06 19.20
CA GLU A 296 2.85 -18.38 19.33
C GLU A 296 2.43 -18.96 17.98
N LYS A 297 2.82 -20.21 17.72
CA LYS A 297 2.55 -20.90 16.46
C LYS A 297 1.06 -21.19 16.26
N GLY A 298 0.61 -21.07 15.02
CA GLY A 298 -0.78 -21.34 14.66
C GLY A 298 -1.79 -20.31 15.19
N LYS A 299 -1.31 -19.18 15.71
CA LYS A 299 -2.13 -18.06 16.18
C LYS A 299 -2.03 -16.91 15.19
N THR A 300 -3.15 -16.24 14.96
CA THR A 300 -3.20 -15.01 14.17
C THR A 300 -3.88 -13.92 14.96
N TYR A 301 -3.58 -12.67 14.64
CA TYR A 301 -4.11 -11.51 15.36
C TYR A 301 -4.49 -10.38 14.43
N VAL A 302 -5.29 -9.46 14.94
CA VAL A 302 -5.87 -8.37 14.18
C VAL A 302 -5.17 -7.05 14.43
N LYS A 303 -4.57 -6.47 13.40
CA LYS A 303 -3.90 -5.17 13.48
C LYS A 303 -4.50 -4.18 12.52
N ILE A 304 -4.59 -2.91 12.92
CA ILE A 304 -4.90 -1.82 12.01
C ILE A 304 -3.59 -1.15 11.61
N ILE A 305 -3.39 -1.05 10.31
CA ILE A 305 -2.19 -0.43 9.74
C ILE A 305 -2.59 0.66 8.76
N TRP A 306 -1.68 1.60 8.53
CA TRP A 306 -1.81 2.54 7.42
C TRP A 306 -1.09 1.95 6.20
N SER A 307 -1.83 1.70 5.11
CA SER A 307 -1.22 1.27 3.85
C SER A 307 -0.99 2.48 2.97
N HIS A 308 0.29 2.85 2.80
CA HIS A 308 0.72 3.93 1.93
C HIS A 308 0.28 3.68 0.47
N GLN A 309 0.36 2.42 0.02
CA GLN A 309 -0.09 2.03 -1.30
C GLN A 309 -1.58 2.33 -1.53
N HIS A 310 -2.42 1.88 -0.61
CA HIS A 310 -3.86 2.08 -0.75
C HIS A 310 -4.26 3.51 -0.40
N SER A 311 -3.36 4.28 0.22
CA SER A 311 -3.65 5.54 0.88
C SER A 311 -4.88 5.40 1.78
N MET A 312 -4.94 4.29 2.52
CA MET A 312 -6.02 4.00 3.44
C MET A 312 -5.56 3.11 4.60
N TYR A 313 -6.27 3.17 5.72
CA TYR A 313 -6.11 2.18 6.77
C TYR A 313 -6.60 0.80 6.30
N LEU A 314 -5.92 -0.24 6.72
CA LEU A 314 -6.32 -1.61 6.47
C LEU A 314 -6.44 -2.33 7.79
N TRP A 315 -7.39 -3.24 7.82
CA TRP A 315 -7.41 -4.29 8.81
C TRP A 315 -6.59 -5.46 8.30
N ALA A 316 -5.46 -5.70 8.95
CA ALA A 316 -4.56 -6.79 8.67
C ALA A 316 -4.82 -7.94 9.67
N VAL A 317 -4.88 -9.15 9.16
CA VAL A 317 -4.70 -10.36 9.95
C VAL A 317 -3.24 -10.77 9.79
N VAL A 318 -2.57 -10.93 10.92
CA VAL A 318 -1.13 -11.12 11.01
C VAL A 318 -0.85 -12.44 11.70
N ASP A 319 0.05 -13.23 11.15
CA ASP A 319 0.57 -14.41 11.84
C ASP A 319 1.44 -13.99 13.02
N ALA A 320 1.17 -14.56 14.21
CA ALA A 320 1.97 -14.27 15.39
C ALA A 320 3.41 -14.81 15.28
N GLU A 321 3.63 -15.94 14.59
CA GLU A 321 4.95 -16.59 14.52
C GLU A 321 5.98 -15.72 13.81
N ASP A 322 5.66 -15.29 12.60
CA ASP A 322 6.59 -14.60 11.70
C ASP A 322 6.20 -13.14 11.43
N GLY A 323 4.99 -12.71 11.82
CA GLY A 323 4.47 -11.37 11.54
C GLY A 323 3.93 -11.23 10.12
N ALA A 324 3.86 -12.27 9.29
CA ALA A 324 3.36 -12.16 7.92
C ALA A 324 1.90 -11.71 7.91
N ILE A 325 1.58 -10.74 7.04
CA ILE A 325 0.20 -10.33 6.81
C ILE A 325 -0.46 -11.37 5.91
N ILE A 326 -1.43 -12.09 6.46
CA ILE A 326 -2.14 -13.15 5.74
C ILE A 326 -3.48 -12.66 5.16
N ALA A 327 -4.16 -11.71 5.79
CA ALA A 327 -5.37 -11.13 5.23
C ALA A 327 -5.41 -9.61 5.37
N GLN A 328 -6.05 -8.96 4.40
CA GLN A 328 -6.19 -7.52 4.36
C GLN A 328 -7.62 -7.14 3.98
N THR A 329 -8.18 -6.23 4.76
CA THR A 329 -9.52 -5.72 4.51
C THR A 329 -9.52 -4.21 4.63
N GLY A 330 -9.82 -3.52 3.52
CA GLY A 330 -10.18 -2.11 3.58
C GLY A 330 -11.43 -1.92 4.42
N PHE A 331 -11.50 -0.83 5.16
CA PHE A 331 -12.65 -0.55 6.02
C PHE A 331 -13.64 0.40 5.36
N GLY A 332 -14.89 0.35 5.85
CA GLY A 332 -15.99 1.20 5.39
C GLY A 332 -17.04 1.44 6.47
N GLY A 333 -17.93 2.40 6.23
CA GLY A 333 -19.04 2.75 7.10
C GLY A 333 -18.63 3.53 8.35
N VAL A 334 -17.57 4.34 8.26
CA VAL A 334 -17.20 5.34 9.27
C VAL A 334 -18.03 6.61 9.03
N LYS A 335 -18.40 7.33 10.08
CA LYS A 335 -19.22 8.56 9.97
C LYS A 335 -18.33 9.72 9.53
N PHE A 336 -18.83 10.55 8.62
CA PHE A 336 -18.10 11.73 8.13
C PHE A 336 -17.76 12.72 9.26
N GLY A 337 -16.59 13.36 9.16
CA GLY A 337 -16.22 14.53 9.97
C GLY A 337 -15.96 14.27 11.45
N LYS A 338 -15.71 13.02 11.85
CA LYS A 338 -15.35 12.67 13.24
C LYS A 338 -13.91 12.18 13.33
N ASN A 339 -13.25 12.54 14.44
CA ASN A 339 -12.06 11.85 14.90
C ASN A 339 -12.48 10.50 15.47
N HIS A 340 -11.87 9.43 14.96
CA HIS A 340 -12.17 8.07 15.38
C HIS A 340 -10.94 7.48 16.06
N LYS A 341 -11.16 6.64 17.08
CA LYS A 341 -10.09 5.75 17.54
C LYS A 341 -9.96 4.59 16.56
N ALA A 342 -8.75 4.14 16.27
CA ALA A 342 -8.52 3.11 15.25
C ALA A 342 -9.39 1.86 15.50
N ASN A 343 -9.49 1.41 16.75
CA ASN A 343 -10.32 0.27 17.14
C ASN A 343 -11.82 0.43 16.85
N GLU A 344 -12.37 1.65 16.74
CA GLU A 344 -13.78 1.88 16.36
C GLU A 344 -14.10 1.50 14.90
N ILE A 345 -13.07 1.32 14.08
CA ILE A 345 -13.20 0.93 12.68
C ILE A 345 -13.50 -0.58 12.55
N ILE A 346 -13.01 -1.38 13.50
CA ILE A 346 -13.15 -2.82 13.46
C ILE A 346 -14.62 -3.16 13.69
N LYS A 347 -15.19 -3.90 12.75
CA LYS A 347 -16.57 -4.37 12.81
C LYS A 347 -16.55 -5.88 12.71
N ALA A 348 -17.08 -6.56 13.72
CA ALA A 348 -17.10 -8.02 13.76
C ALA A 348 -17.65 -8.64 12.45
N LYS A 349 -18.73 -8.07 11.90
CA LYS A 349 -19.31 -8.48 10.61
C LYS A 349 -18.38 -8.45 9.38
N HIS A 350 -17.21 -7.81 9.47
CA HIS A 350 -16.23 -7.80 8.40
C HIS A 350 -15.27 -9.00 8.48
N LEU A 351 -15.25 -9.76 9.59
CA LEU A 351 -14.40 -10.94 9.75
C LEU A 351 -14.58 -11.92 8.60
N LYS A 352 -15.82 -12.17 8.12
CA LYS A 352 -16.09 -13.00 6.94
C LYS A 352 -15.30 -12.65 5.67
N TYR A 353 -14.72 -11.45 5.56
CA TYR A 353 -13.94 -11.04 4.40
C TYR A 353 -12.47 -11.46 4.48
N ILE A 354 -11.95 -11.82 5.66
CA ILE A 354 -10.53 -12.20 5.83
C ILE A 354 -10.19 -13.55 5.19
N THR A 355 -11.20 -14.41 5.00
CA THR A 355 -11.10 -15.70 4.30
C THR A 355 -11.80 -15.68 2.93
N SER A 356 -12.36 -14.55 2.51
CA SER A 356 -13.04 -14.43 1.21
C SER A 356 -12.04 -14.18 0.08
N LYS A 357 -11.87 -15.15 -0.83
CA LYS A 357 -10.98 -15.04 -2.00
C LYS A 357 -11.26 -13.80 -2.85
N MET A 358 -12.54 -13.45 -3.04
CA MET A 358 -12.90 -12.24 -3.79
C MET A 358 -12.47 -10.97 -3.06
N ALA A 359 -12.75 -10.86 -1.75
CA ALA A 359 -12.35 -9.70 -0.97
C ALA A 359 -10.83 -9.55 -0.93
N GLN A 360 -10.10 -10.64 -0.70
CA GLN A 360 -8.63 -10.64 -0.69
C GLN A 360 -8.04 -10.30 -2.06
N LYS A 361 -8.65 -10.71 -3.19
CA LYS A 361 -8.22 -10.27 -4.54
C LYS A 361 -8.44 -8.78 -4.82
N VAL A 362 -9.46 -8.18 -4.21
CA VAL A 362 -9.75 -6.74 -4.35
C VAL A 362 -8.80 -5.92 -3.49
N ASN A 363 -8.51 -6.38 -2.27
CA ASN A 363 -7.63 -5.69 -1.33
C ASN A 363 -6.15 -5.99 -1.54
N SER A 364 -5.80 -7.11 -2.17
CA SER A 364 -4.44 -7.38 -2.57
C SER A 364 -4.07 -6.57 -3.80
N ARG A 365 -2.92 -5.92 -3.71
CA ARG A 365 -2.36 -5.14 -4.81
C ARG A 365 -0.95 -5.57 -5.18
N TYR A 366 -0.47 -6.66 -4.59
CA TYR A 366 0.64 -7.44 -5.10
C TYR A 366 0.12 -8.23 -6.32
N LYS A 367 -0.08 -7.55 -7.46
CA LYS A 367 -0.76 -8.12 -8.65
C LYS A 367 0.15 -8.41 -9.81
#